data_AF-A0A3N9TJZ7-F1
#
_entry.id   AF-A0A3N9TJZ7-F1
#
_cell.length_a   1.000
_cell.length_b   1.000
_cell.length_c   1.000
_cell.angle_alpha   90.00
_cell.angle_beta   90.00
_cell.angle_gamma   90.00
#
_symmetry.space_group_name_H-M   'P 1'
#
loop_
_entity.id
_entity.type
_entity.pdbx_description
1 polymer ?
#
loop_
_entity_poly.entity_id
_entity_poly.type
_entity_poly.pdbx_seq_one_letter_code
_entity_poly.pdbx_strand_id
1 'polypeptide(L)'
;MFSQFFNFSFNNWFGYGNYNHEHKNELHHFKEHSFWGPNHHHQWGVHEEAVDSTSSDSSIIAGTAYSTYLTLDNATVSLSGDGTISQDGVTITHSTGWCGYSSTYITSDVWNESGYKSVQIINDDDSIYVNNIVDINIVNESSTGTDIDLINVKRATIETGSGDDDINISVYSNNINWNNTFTISTGDGNDSVVMSDTLNTKNTSFDVSLGDGRDTLDVSSIDSDSTIDTSRYADGGDGLDTLIFSGQDTVEFENFEVIKGSDDAGLTIDSELLESNDSSYFGLVLSNVDVSFDDSVTVADTDDLSWAETAYLCSLGLNASDYSSLTVTADDGSTYHLLTDDTDYASA
;
A
#
# COMPACT_ATOMS: atom_id res chain seq x y z
N MET A 1 -25.80 -30.47 37.93
CA MET A 1 -25.55 -31.75 38.65
C MET A 1 -25.07 -32.74 37.59
N PHE A 2 -23.77 -33.13 37.62
CA PHE A 2 -23.00 -33.94 36.63
C PHE A 2 -22.85 -33.31 35.23
N SER A 3 -21.71 -32.83 34.69
CA SER A 3 -20.27 -33.20 34.69
C SER A 3 -19.92 -34.53 34.00
N GLN A 4 -19.41 -34.44 32.76
CA GLN A 4 -18.33 -35.26 32.15
C GLN A 4 -17.65 -34.39 31.07
N PHE A 5 -16.41 -33.90 31.25
CA PHE A 5 -15.09 -34.52 31.04
C PHE A 5 -14.74 -34.83 29.58
N PHE A 6 -13.89 -33.98 28.96
CA PHE A 6 -12.71 -34.41 28.20
C PHE A 6 -11.60 -33.38 28.42
N ASN A 7 -10.47 -33.86 28.92
CA ASN A 7 -9.24 -33.13 29.22
C ASN A 7 -8.15 -33.84 28.41
N PHE A 8 -7.45 -33.13 27.52
CA PHE A 8 -6.23 -33.64 26.88
C PHE A 8 -5.05 -32.80 27.36
N SER A 9 -4.21 -33.41 28.18
CA SER A 9 -2.89 -32.90 28.55
C SER A 9 -1.83 -33.71 27.83
N PHE A 10 -0.91 -33.06 27.12
CA PHE A 10 0.39 -33.64 26.77
C PHE A 10 1.48 -32.92 27.58
N ASN A 11 2.13 -33.66 28.47
CA ASN A 11 3.31 -33.23 29.20
C ASN A 11 4.53 -34.02 28.68
N ASN A 12 5.56 -33.25 28.32
CA ASN A 12 7.00 -33.48 28.47
C ASN A 12 7.59 -34.87 28.19
N TRP A 13 8.52 -34.90 27.23
CA TRP A 13 9.64 -35.84 27.25
C TRP A 13 10.97 -35.09 27.01
N PHE A 14 11.74 -34.90 28.09
CA PHE A 14 13.16 -34.52 28.01
C PHE A 14 14.01 -35.77 27.80
N GLY A 15 14.91 -35.72 26.82
CA GLY A 15 15.95 -36.72 26.59
C GLY A 15 17.29 -36.05 26.29
N TYR A 16 18.10 -35.85 27.33
CA TYR A 16 19.52 -35.55 27.21
C TYR A 16 20.29 -36.79 26.72
N GLY A 17 21.11 -36.63 25.69
CA GLY A 17 22.02 -37.67 25.19
C GLY A 17 23.31 -37.06 24.67
N ASN A 18 24.35 -37.05 25.53
CA ASN A 18 25.74 -36.74 25.17
C ASN A 18 26.28 -37.78 24.18
N TYR A 19 26.90 -37.35 23.09
CA TYR A 19 27.89 -38.15 22.35
C TYR A 19 29.11 -37.29 21.99
N ASN A 20 30.18 -37.48 22.75
CA ASN A 20 31.55 -37.19 22.34
C ASN A 20 32.02 -38.29 21.38
N HIS A 21 32.63 -37.93 20.26
CA HIS A 21 33.69 -38.76 19.68
C HIS A 21 34.68 -37.91 18.87
N GLU A 22 35.90 -37.86 19.38
CA GLU A 22 37.12 -37.50 18.67
C GLU A 22 37.36 -38.48 17.52
N HIS A 23 37.86 -37.99 16.36
CA HIS A 23 39.24 -38.27 15.91
C HIS A 23 39.56 -37.75 14.49
N LYS A 24 40.77 -37.15 14.42
CA LYS A 24 41.84 -37.31 13.42
C LYS A 24 41.86 -36.46 12.14
N ASN A 25 42.74 -35.48 12.21
CA ASN A 25 43.67 -35.02 11.17
C ASN A 25 44.18 -36.15 10.26
N GLU A 26 44.13 -35.94 8.94
CA GLU A 26 45.13 -36.48 8.01
C GLU A 26 45.58 -35.40 7.02
N LEU A 27 46.82 -34.97 7.22
CA LEU A 27 47.66 -34.25 6.27
C LEU A 27 48.09 -35.21 5.16
N HIS A 28 47.88 -34.85 3.90
CA HIS A 28 48.59 -35.46 2.77
C HIS A 28 49.63 -34.51 2.19
N HIS A 29 50.89 -34.85 2.49
CA HIS A 29 52.08 -34.44 1.76
C HIS A 29 52.02 -34.94 0.30
N PHE A 30 52.34 -34.07 -0.66
CA PHE A 30 52.99 -34.49 -1.90
C PHE A 30 54.17 -33.59 -2.24
N LYS A 31 55.20 -34.24 -2.78
CA LYS A 31 56.62 -33.89 -2.77
C LYS A 31 57.03 -32.77 -3.73
N GLU A 32 58.10 -32.10 -3.31
CA GLU A 32 58.97 -31.18 -4.04
C GLU A 32 59.53 -31.76 -5.36
N HIS A 33 59.67 -30.89 -6.37
CA HIS A 33 60.77 -30.92 -7.33
C HIS A 33 61.20 -29.48 -7.64
N SER A 34 62.44 -29.15 -7.27
CA SER A 34 63.11 -27.88 -7.52
C SER A 34 63.77 -27.83 -8.92
N PHE A 35 63.63 -26.74 -9.66
CA PHE A 35 64.57 -26.34 -10.71
C PHE A 35 64.70 -24.80 -10.82
N TRP A 36 65.90 -24.35 -11.16
CA TRP A 36 66.46 -23.00 -11.08
C TRP A 36 65.92 -21.97 -12.07
N GLY A 37 65.95 -20.68 -11.69
CA GLY A 37 66.16 -19.55 -12.61
C GLY A 37 65.30 -18.29 -12.34
N PRO A 38 65.89 -17.08 -12.21
CA PRO A 38 65.16 -15.86 -11.90
C PRO A 38 64.66 -15.18 -13.18
N ASN A 39 63.43 -14.66 -13.19
CA ASN A 39 63.05 -13.57 -14.10
C ASN A 39 61.86 -12.78 -13.57
N HIS A 40 62.11 -11.48 -13.48
CA HIS A 40 61.19 -10.36 -13.28
C HIS A 40 59.80 -10.58 -13.87
N HIS A 41 58.73 -10.30 -13.13
CA HIS A 41 57.51 -9.72 -13.71
C HIS A 41 56.66 -9.02 -12.64
N HIS A 42 56.43 -7.72 -12.89
CA HIS A 42 55.36 -6.84 -12.44
C HIS A 42 54.47 -7.30 -11.28
N GLN A 43 54.65 -6.64 -10.14
CA GLN A 43 53.71 -6.59 -9.04
C GLN A 43 52.50 -5.74 -9.46
N TRP A 44 51.45 -6.39 -9.96
CA TRP A 44 50.13 -5.77 -10.07
C TRP A 44 49.50 -5.82 -8.68
N GLY A 45 49.49 -4.67 -8.01
CA GLY A 45 48.68 -4.48 -6.82
C GLY A 45 47.22 -4.46 -7.25
N VAL A 46 46.49 -5.53 -6.95
CA VAL A 46 45.04 -5.51 -7.01
C VAL A 46 44.60 -4.77 -5.74
N HIS A 47 44.38 -3.47 -5.88
CA HIS A 47 43.56 -2.72 -4.94
C HIS A 47 42.14 -3.17 -5.26
N GLU A 48 41.70 -4.23 -4.58
CA GLU A 48 40.30 -4.63 -4.57
C GLU A 48 39.59 -3.61 -3.67
N GLU A 49 39.32 -2.45 -4.26
CA GLU A 49 38.36 -1.50 -3.72
C GLU A 49 37.01 -2.19 -3.88
N ALA A 50 36.55 -2.83 -2.80
CA ALA A 50 35.17 -3.24 -2.69
C ALA A 50 34.35 -1.96 -2.84
N VAL A 51 33.82 -1.76 -4.04
CA VAL A 51 32.71 -0.83 -4.26
C VAL A 51 31.57 -1.43 -3.46
N ASP A 52 31.37 -0.86 -2.28
CA ASP A 52 30.17 -1.07 -1.49
C ASP A 52 28.99 -0.61 -2.35
N SER A 53 28.26 -1.57 -2.90
CA SER A 53 27.20 -1.34 -3.88
C SER A 53 25.83 -1.23 -3.22
N THR A 54 25.72 -0.64 -2.02
CA THR A 54 24.46 -0.49 -1.27
C THR A 54 24.15 0.97 -0.95
N SER A 55 24.16 1.82 -1.97
CA SER A 55 23.57 3.14 -1.88
C SER A 55 23.01 3.46 -3.27
N SER A 56 21.80 2.98 -3.53
CA SER A 56 20.79 3.85 -4.15
C SER A 56 20.96 5.23 -3.51
N ASP A 57 21.30 6.25 -4.30
CA ASP A 57 21.60 7.58 -3.76
C ASP A 57 20.32 8.16 -3.14
N SER A 58 20.06 7.83 -1.87
CA SER A 58 18.94 8.35 -1.11
C SER A 58 19.05 9.86 -1.05
N SER A 59 18.05 10.54 -1.61
CA SER A 59 18.01 11.98 -1.77
C SER A 59 16.75 12.53 -1.11
N ILE A 60 16.95 13.26 -0.01
CA ILE A 60 15.87 13.92 0.73
C ILE A 60 16.09 15.41 0.64
N ILE A 61 15.10 16.13 0.12
CA ILE A 61 15.16 17.58 -0.09
C ILE A 61 13.93 18.22 0.55
N ALA A 62 14.10 19.29 1.31
CA ALA A 62 13.00 20.07 1.87
C ALA A 62 13.10 21.55 1.49
N GLY A 63 11.97 22.20 1.25
CA GLY A 63 11.96 23.59 0.80
C GLY A 63 10.58 24.25 0.74
N THR A 64 10.49 25.31 -0.07
CA THR A 64 9.27 26.11 -0.24
C THR A 64 8.59 25.97 -1.60
N ALA A 65 9.26 25.34 -2.57
CA ALA A 65 8.69 25.05 -3.88
C ALA A 65 7.60 23.96 -3.76
N TYR A 66 6.93 23.60 -4.86
CA TYR A 66 6.15 22.35 -4.86
C TYR A 66 7.09 21.15 -4.78
N SER A 67 6.67 20.08 -4.11
CA SER A 67 7.49 18.89 -3.86
C SER A 67 8.06 18.27 -5.15
N THR A 68 7.26 18.19 -6.21
CA THR A 68 7.65 17.68 -7.55
C THR A 68 8.64 18.58 -8.31
N TYR A 69 8.85 19.83 -7.86
CA TYR A 69 9.81 20.78 -8.44
C TYR A 69 10.95 21.14 -7.48
N LEU A 70 11.09 20.44 -6.36
CA LEU A 70 12.24 20.60 -5.48
C LEU A 70 13.50 20.11 -6.20
N THR A 71 14.57 20.89 -6.06
CA THR A 71 15.91 20.56 -6.53
C THR A 71 16.92 21.06 -5.49
N LEU A 72 18.16 20.59 -5.57
CA LEU A 72 19.23 21.08 -4.69
C LEU A 72 19.42 22.62 -4.79
N ASP A 73 19.13 23.22 -5.95
CA ASP A 73 19.28 24.66 -6.17
C ASP A 73 18.23 25.50 -5.44
N ASN A 74 17.06 24.93 -5.14
CA ASN A 74 15.96 25.62 -4.47
C ASN A 74 15.62 25.05 -3.08
N ALA A 75 16.41 24.08 -2.62
CA ALA A 75 16.30 23.46 -1.31
C ALA A 75 16.63 24.45 -0.19
N THR A 76 15.86 24.37 0.90
CA THR A 76 16.27 24.94 2.19
C THR A 76 17.29 24.02 2.86
N VAL A 77 17.06 22.71 2.77
CA VAL A 77 17.95 21.66 3.27
C VAL A 77 17.91 20.45 2.36
N SER A 78 19.02 19.73 2.27
CA SER A 78 19.11 18.43 1.63
C SER A 78 19.93 17.48 2.49
N LEU A 79 19.51 16.21 2.57
CA LEU A 79 20.26 15.12 3.16
C LEU A 79 20.51 14.06 2.08
N SER A 80 21.75 13.63 1.97
CA SER A 80 22.18 12.54 1.10
C SER A 80 22.89 11.48 1.93
N GLY A 81 22.45 10.23 1.84
CA GLY A 81 22.96 9.13 2.66
C GLY A 81 22.62 9.27 4.15
N ASP A 82 23.28 8.47 4.99
CA ASP A 82 22.97 8.41 6.42
C ASP A 82 23.27 9.72 7.15
N GLY A 83 22.34 10.16 7.98
CA GLY A 83 22.56 11.32 8.81
C GLY A 83 21.31 11.88 9.48
N THR A 84 21.49 13.00 10.14
CA THR A 84 20.40 13.77 10.72
C THR A 84 20.69 15.25 10.59
N ILE A 85 19.69 16.00 10.13
CA ILE A 85 19.70 17.46 10.10
C ILE A 85 18.53 17.92 10.95
N SER A 86 18.79 18.81 11.91
CA SER A 86 17.75 19.44 12.73
C SER A 86 17.96 20.94 12.70
N GLN A 87 17.00 21.65 12.11
CA GLN A 87 17.05 23.09 11.90
C GLN A 87 15.64 23.67 11.93
N ASP A 88 15.48 24.82 12.60
CA ASP A 88 14.25 25.62 12.57
C ASP A 88 12.97 24.82 12.90
N GLY A 89 13.06 23.88 13.85
CA GLY A 89 11.94 23.03 14.27
C GLY A 89 11.63 21.87 13.31
N VAL A 90 12.45 21.67 12.28
CA VAL A 90 12.36 20.54 11.34
C VAL A 90 13.52 19.60 11.56
N THR A 91 13.23 18.30 11.65
CA THR A 91 14.25 17.24 11.74
C THR A 91 14.06 16.26 10.58
N ILE A 92 15.14 16.02 9.84
CA ILE A 92 15.25 15.02 8.78
C ILE A 92 16.32 14.03 9.21
N THR A 93 15.96 12.75 9.29
CA THR A 93 16.86 11.65 9.58
C THR A 93 16.74 10.62 8.47
N HIS A 94 17.87 10.11 8.02
CA HIS A 94 17.95 8.93 7.16
C HIS A 94 18.98 7.98 7.75
N SER A 95 18.67 6.69 7.74
CA SER A 95 19.55 5.68 8.29
C SER A 95 19.38 4.35 7.56
N THR A 96 20.48 3.82 7.06
CA THR A 96 20.62 2.42 6.67
C THR A 96 21.05 1.58 7.88
N GLY A 97 20.24 0.59 8.22
CA GLY A 97 20.42 -0.26 9.39
C GLY A 97 21.39 -1.41 9.15
N TRP A 98 21.96 -1.96 10.23
CA TRP A 98 22.94 -3.05 10.18
C TRP A 98 22.38 -4.40 9.67
N CYS A 99 21.10 -4.46 9.29
CA CYS A 99 20.47 -5.66 8.74
C CYS A 99 19.81 -5.40 7.39
N GLY A 100 20.18 -4.31 6.71
CA GLY A 100 19.55 -3.90 5.45
C GLY A 100 18.32 -3.02 5.63
N TYR A 101 17.75 -2.95 6.85
CA TYR A 101 16.59 -2.09 7.13
C TYR A 101 16.94 -0.60 7.01
N SER A 102 16.40 0.09 6.02
CA SER A 102 16.58 1.53 5.81
C SER A 102 15.32 2.33 6.18
N SER A 103 15.52 3.58 6.59
CA SER A 103 14.41 4.42 7.03
C SER A 103 14.67 5.90 6.84
N THR A 104 13.60 6.63 6.50
CA THR A 104 13.55 8.09 6.44
C THR A 104 12.51 8.61 7.42
N TYR A 105 12.90 9.58 8.24
CA TYR A 105 12.05 10.22 9.22
C TYR A 105 12.13 11.74 9.09
N ILE A 106 10.99 12.38 8.80
CA ILE A 106 10.87 13.83 8.67
C ILE A 106 9.78 14.34 9.61
N THR A 107 10.13 15.29 10.47
CA THR A 107 9.16 15.92 11.37
C THR A 107 9.30 17.42 11.38
N SER A 108 8.18 18.11 11.52
CA SER A 108 8.14 19.52 11.88
C SER A 108 7.35 19.73 13.17
N ASP A 109 7.88 20.58 14.06
CA ASP A 109 7.24 20.97 15.32
C ASP A 109 5.87 21.64 15.10
N VAL A 110 5.69 22.29 13.96
CA VAL A 110 4.44 22.96 13.58
C VAL A 110 4.09 22.66 12.13
N TRP A 111 2.79 22.59 11.84
CA TRP A 111 2.32 22.40 10.47
C TRP A 111 2.66 23.60 9.59
N ASN A 112 3.18 23.35 8.38
CA ASN A 112 3.58 24.38 7.42
C ASN A 112 4.66 25.34 7.98
N GLU A 113 5.71 24.79 8.57
CA GLU A 113 6.86 25.55 9.05
C GLU A 113 7.52 26.38 7.93
N SER A 114 7.95 27.59 8.29
CA SER A 114 8.48 28.55 7.34
C SER A 114 9.80 28.06 6.76
N GLY A 115 9.83 27.84 5.45
CA GLY A 115 11.02 27.32 4.75
C GLY A 115 10.94 25.84 4.39
N TYR A 116 9.98 25.11 4.96
CA TYR A 116 9.86 23.64 4.89
C TYR A 116 8.43 23.21 4.54
N LYS A 117 7.81 23.92 3.60
CA LYS A 117 6.45 23.62 3.16
C LYS A 117 6.35 22.26 2.47
N SER A 118 7.41 21.86 1.78
CA SER A 118 7.43 20.66 0.95
C SER A 118 8.67 19.82 1.17
N VAL A 119 8.53 18.53 0.87
CA VAL A 119 9.63 17.56 0.83
C VAL A 119 9.57 16.68 -0.41
N GLN A 120 10.74 16.31 -0.91
CA GLN A 120 10.95 15.28 -1.91
C GLN A 120 11.84 14.20 -1.29
N ILE A 121 11.44 12.94 -1.46
CA ILE A 121 12.15 11.76 -0.98
C ILE A 121 12.30 10.82 -2.19
N ILE A 122 13.54 10.48 -2.52
CA ILE A 122 13.88 9.49 -3.55
C ILE A 122 14.83 8.50 -2.90
N ASN A 123 14.37 7.27 -2.67
CA ASN A 123 15.11 6.21 -1.96
C ASN A 123 14.51 4.83 -2.28
N ASP A 124 14.93 3.81 -1.54
CA ASP A 124 14.39 2.45 -1.51
C ASP A 124 14.22 2.01 -0.05
N ASP A 125 13.77 2.94 0.80
CA ASP A 125 13.66 2.71 2.23
C ASP A 125 12.51 1.76 2.59
N ASP A 126 12.74 0.86 3.56
CA ASP A 126 11.68 0.00 4.10
C ASP A 126 10.64 0.79 4.90
N SER A 127 10.98 1.99 5.40
CA SER A 127 10.06 2.82 6.15
C SER A 127 10.27 4.31 5.94
N ILE A 128 9.19 5.03 5.64
CA ILE A 128 9.16 6.47 5.49
C ILE A 128 8.11 7.05 6.43
N TYR A 129 8.53 7.91 7.35
CA TYR A 129 7.60 8.67 8.20
C TYR A 129 7.75 10.16 7.95
N VAL A 130 6.66 10.85 7.65
CA VAL A 130 6.63 12.31 7.49
C VAL A 130 5.50 12.89 8.31
N ASN A 131 5.78 13.92 9.11
CA ASN A 131 4.77 14.59 9.92
C ASN A 131 4.82 16.11 9.76
N ASN A 132 3.65 16.71 9.65
CA ASN A 132 3.41 18.16 9.61
C ASN A 132 3.97 18.88 8.38
N ILE A 133 4.14 18.18 7.27
CA ILE A 133 4.54 18.75 5.98
C ILE A 133 3.33 18.91 5.06
N VAL A 134 3.27 20.01 4.31
CA VAL A 134 2.08 20.34 3.50
C VAL A 134 2.04 19.53 2.22
N ASP A 135 3.19 19.38 1.57
CA ASP A 135 3.30 18.90 0.18
C ASP A 135 4.47 17.92 0.05
N ILE A 136 4.18 16.68 -0.29
CA ILE A 136 5.16 15.58 -0.26
C ILE A 136 5.28 14.98 -1.67
N ASN A 137 6.50 14.60 -2.06
CA ASN A 137 6.75 13.79 -3.24
C ASN A 137 7.66 12.63 -2.85
N ILE A 138 7.18 11.41 -2.95
CA ILE A 138 7.93 10.18 -2.66
C ILE A 138 8.06 9.39 -3.95
N VAL A 139 9.28 8.99 -4.27
CA VAL A 139 9.58 7.92 -5.22
C VAL A 139 10.41 6.90 -4.45
N ASN A 140 9.78 5.80 -4.06
CA ASN A 140 10.42 4.71 -3.34
C ASN A 140 10.58 3.52 -4.29
N GLU A 141 11.81 3.13 -4.60
CA GLU A 141 12.10 2.04 -5.54
C GLU A 141 12.35 0.70 -4.81
N SER A 142 11.83 0.54 -3.57
CA SER A 142 11.91 -0.73 -2.83
C SER A 142 11.34 -1.86 -3.69
N SER A 143 11.92 -3.05 -3.54
CA SER A 143 11.44 -4.27 -4.19
C SER A 143 10.86 -5.29 -3.21
N THR A 144 10.82 -4.94 -1.93
CA THR A 144 10.40 -5.80 -0.83
C THR A 144 9.19 -5.28 -0.08
N GLY A 145 8.62 -4.16 -0.52
CA GLY A 145 7.61 -3.40 0.21
C GLY A 145 8.21 -2.22 0.98
N THR A 146 7.37 -1.24 1.32
CA THR A 146 7.70 -0.10 2.18
C THR A 146 6.52 0.30 3.07
N ASP A 147 6.82 0.68 4.32
CA ASP A 147 5.86 1.26 5.27
C ASP A 147 5.93 2.80 5.17
N ILE A 148 4.91 3.45 4.60
CA ILE A 148 4.84 4.90 4.46
C ILE A 148 3.76 5.49 5.37
N ASP A 149 4.16 6.27 6.36
CA ASP A 149 3.28 6.98 7.29
C ASP A 149 3.35 8.50 7.09
N LEU A 150 2.29 9.10 6.57
CA LEU A 150 2.17 10.53 6.27
C LEU A 150 1.15 11.21 7.20
N ILE A 151 1.64 11.97 8.18
CA ILE A 151 0.81 12.58 9.23
C ILE A 151 0.61 14.08 8.99
N ASN A 152 -0.65 14.52 9.03
CA ASN A 152 -1.08 15.91 8.83
C ASN A 152 -0.65 16.50 7.48
N VAL A 153 -0.94 15.77 6.40
CA VAL A 153 -0.50 16.14 5.05
C VAL A 153 -1.65 16.71 4.23
N LYS A 154 -1.38 17.73 3.43
CA LYS A 154 -2.39 18.34 2.57
C LYS A 154 -2.39 17.74 1.17
N ARG A 155 -1.19 17.42 0.66
CA ARG A 155 -0.97 16.87 -0.67
C ARG A 155 0.23 15.95 -0.69
N ALA A 156 0.13 14.87 -1.46
CA ALA A 156 1.26 13.99 -1.73
C ALA A 156 1.19 13.41 -3.14
N THR A 157 2.35 13.25 -3.76
CA THR A 157 2.55 12.33 -4.87
C THR A 157 3.43 11.20 -4.36
N ILE A 158 2.98 9.95 -4.52
CA ILE A 158 3.66 8.76 -4.00
C ILE A 158 3.75 7.75 -5.12
N GLU A 159 4.96 7.30 -5.42
CA GLU A 159 5.25 6.19 -6.31
C GLU A 159 6.08 5.18 -5.51
N THR A 160 5.61 3.94 -5.40
CA THR A 160 6.36 2.84 -4.80
C THR A 160 6.77 1.80 -5.85
N GLY A 161 7.71 0.94 -5.48
CA GLY A 161 8.23 -0.11 -6.33
C GLY A 161 7.39 -1.37 -6.19
N SER A 162 8.06 -2.53 -6.11
CA SER A 162 7.39 -3.81 -5.90
C SER A 162 7.46 -4.26 -4.44
N GLY A 163 6.73 -5.32 -4.12
CA GLY A 163 6.57 -5.87 -2.79
C GLY A 163 5.33 -5.30 -2.10
N ASP A 164 5.02 -5.81 -0.91
CA ASP A 164 3.79 -5.41 -0.22
C ASP A 164 3.99 -4.03 0.44
N ASP A 165 3.39 -2.97 -0.13
CA ASP A 165 3.50 -1.60 0.35
C ASP A 165 2.35 -1.21 1.29
N ASP A 166 2.66 -0.63 2.45
CA ASP A 166 1.70 -0.17 3.44
C ASP A 166 1.74 1.37 3.53
N ILE A 167 0.75 2.06 2.95
CA ILE A 167 0.69 3.53 2.86
C ILE A 167 -0.45 4.08 3.73
N ASN A 168 -0.12 4.75 4.83
CA ASN A 168 -1.08 5.42 5.70
C ASN A 168 -0.98 6.94 5.58
N ILE A 169 -2.10 7.61 5.28
CA ILE A 169 -2.16 9.06 5.10
C ILE A 169 -3.21 9.65 6.04
N SER A 170 -2.80 10.57 6.92
CA SER A 170 -3.68 11.43 7.70
C SER A 170 -3.85 12.78 7.01
N VAL A 171 -5.00 12.97 6.37
CA VAL A 171 -5.27 14.16 5.56
C VAL A 171 -5.60 15.37 6.44
N TYR A 172 -4.94 16.48 6.18
CA TYR A 172 -5.11 17.71 6.93
C TYR A 172 -5.15 18.94 6.02
N SER A 173 -6.19 19.77 6.23
CA SER A 173 -6.27 21.12 5.69
C SER A 173 -6.52 22.14 6.79
N ASN A 174 -5.78 23.24 6.75
CA ASN A 174 -6.02 24.38 7.62
C ASN A 174 -7.28 25.20 7.21
N ASN A 175 -7.94 24.87 6.10
CA ASN A 175 -9.13 25.56 5.63
C ASN A 175 -10.09 24.60 4.91
N ILE A 176 -11.37 24.70 5.26
CA ILE A 176 -12.47 23.93 4.69
C ILE A 176 -12.77 24.25 3.22
N ASN A 177 -12.25 25.35 2.67
CA ASN A 177 -12.51 25.78 1.29
C ASN A 177 -11.36 25.45 0.33
N TRP A 178 -10.36 24.69 0.79
CA TRP A 178 -9.16 24.38 -0.01
C TRP A 178 -9.10 22.91 -0.32
N ASN A 179 -8.77 22.59 -1.57
CA ASN A 179 -8.59 21.22 -2.01
C ASN A 179 -7.37 20.59 -1.33
N ASN A 180 -7.52 19.31 -1.02
CA ASN A 180 -6.42 18.37 -0.79
C ASN A 180 -6.28 17.52 -2.06
N THR A 181 -5.08 17.04 -2.35
CA THR A 181 -4.81 16.37 -3.62
C THR A 181 -3.75 15.31 -3.41
N PHE A 182 -4.10 14.07 -3.73
CA PHE A 182 -3.20 12.93 -3.61
C PHE A 182 -3.13 12.21 -4.95
N THR A 183 -1.92 11.80 -5.33
CA THR A 183 -1.70 10.90 -6.46
C THR A 183 -0.83 9.77 -5.95
N ILE A 184 -1.30 8.54 -6.04
CA ILE A 184 -0.65 7.36 -5.46
C ILE A 184 -0.59 6.30 -6.55
N SER A 185 0.60 5.78 -6.79
CA SER A 185 0.82 4.62 -7.66
C SER A 185 1.69 3.64 -6.89
N THR A 186 1.19 2.43 -6.69
CA THR A 186 2.00 1.32 -6.19
C THR A 186 2.35 0.37 -7.35
N GLY A 187 3.25 -0.58 -7.10
CA GLY A 187 3.71 -1.54 -8.12
C GLY A 187 3.14 -2.93 -7.91
N ASP A 188 3.91 -3.97 -8.23
CA ASP A 188 3.50 -5.35 -7.99
C ASP A 188 3.57 -5.65 -6.48
N GLY A 189 2.51 -6.15 -5.84
CA GLY A 189 2.47 -6.28 -4.38
C GLY A 189 1.18 -6.86 -3.85
N ASN A 190 0.99 -6.86 -2.53
CA ASN A 190 -0.35 -6.82 -1.94
C ASN A 190 -0.38 -5.53 -1.13
N ASP A 191 -0.76 -4.46 -1.79
CA ASP A 191 -0.59 -3.10 -1.32
C ASP A 191 -1.81 -2.65 -0.52
N SER A 192 -1.57 -1.80 0.47
CA SER A 192 -2.60 -1.28 1.35
C SER A 192 -2.46 0.23 1.47
N VAL A 193 -3.45 0.96 0.96
CA VAL A 193 -3.51 2.41 1.03
C VAL A 193 -4.68 2.83 1.91
N VAL A 194 -4.39 3.57 2.98
CA VAL A 194 -5.41 4.07 3.92
C VAL A 194 -5.35 5.59 3.99
N MET A 195 -6.46 6.25 3.68
CA MET A 195 -6.63 7.69 3.83
C MET A 195 -7.62 8.02 4.95
N SER A 196 -7.13 8.71 5.97
CA SER A 196 -7.89 9.02 7.19
C SER A 196 -8.18 10.51 7.35
N ASP A 197 -9.35 10.83 7.92
CA ASP A 197 -9.69 12.21 8.28
C ASP A 197 -8.94 12.68 9.53
N THR A 198 -8.34 13.87 9.45
CA THR A 198 -7.86 14.59 10.63
C THR A 198 -8.51 15.95 10.76
N LEU A 199 -8.50 16.76 9.70
CA LEU A 199 -9.13 18.08 9.71
C LEU A 199 -9.45 18.56 8.29
N ASN A 200 -10.71 18.97 8.07
CA ASN A 200 -11.18 19.62 6.83
C ASN A 200 -10.88 18.80 5.56
N THR A 201 -11.26 17.53 5.56
CA THR A 201 -10.91 16.58 4.49
C THR A 201 -11.96 16.41 3.41
N LYS A 202 -13.17 16.96 3.58
CA LYS A 202 -14.23 16.80 2.57
C LYS A 202 -13.88 17.18 1.14
N ASN A 203 -13.03 18.19 0.99
CA ASN A 203 -12.58 18.66 -0.32
C ASN A 203 -11.28 17.96 -0.73
N THR A 204 -11.22 16.64 -0.58
CA THR A 204 -10.07 15.83 -1.00
C THR A 204 -10.35 15.21 -2.35
N SER A 205 -9.42 15.46 -3.29
CA SER A 205 -9.30 14.72 -4.54
C SER A 205 -8.16 13.70 -4.41
N PHE A 206 -8.36 12.53 -4.99
CA PHE A 206 -7.31 11.53 -5.10
C PHE A 206 -7.41 10.79 -6.44
N ASP A 207 -6.25 10.30 -6.88
CA ASP A 207 -6.04 9.44 -8.04
C ASP A 207 -5.10 8.33 -7.58
N VAL A 208 -5.62 7.10 -7.48
CA VAL A 208 -4.92 5.95 -6.91
C VAL A 208 -4.88 4.82 -7.92
N SER A 209 -3.70 4.24 -8.16
CA SER A 209 -3.50 3.03 -8.95
C SER A 209 -2.69 2.03 -8.11
N LEU A 210 -3.22 0.82 -7.94
CA LEU A 210 -2.67 -0.17 -6.99
C LEU A 210 -1.78 -1.24 -7.63
N GLY A 211 -1.73 -1.35 -8.95
CA GLY A 211 -0.79 -2.25 -9.64
C GLY A 211 -1.28 -3.71 -9.73
N ASP A 212 -0.35 -4.66 -9.69
CA ASP A 212 -0.67 -6.09 -9.78
C ASP A 212 -0.65 -6.66 -8.35
N GLY A 213 -1.73 -7.33 -7.91
CA GLY A 213 -1.72 -7.72 -6.51
C GLY A 213 -3.00 -8.23 -5.89
N ARG A 214 -3.08 -8.05 -4.58
CA ARG A 214 -4.30 -8.24 -3.80
C ARG A 214 -4.42 -7.04 -2.90
N ASP A 215 -4.88 -5.97 -3.49
CA ASP A 215 -4.66 -4.65 -2.96
C ASP A 215 -5.89 -4.15 -2.22
N THR A 216 -5.69 -3.14 -1.37
CA THR A 216 -6.76 -2.53 -0.61
C THR A 216 -6.61 -1.03 -0.58
N LEU A 217 -7.68 -0.33 -0.97
CA LEU A 217 -7.83 1.11 -0.76
C LEU A 217 -8.93 1.37 0.25
N ASP A 218 -8.59 1.96 1.40
CA ASP A 218 -9.55 2.44 2.39
C ASP A 218 -9.58 3.98 2.45
N VAL A 219 -10.66 4.54 1.92
CA VAL A 219 -10.98 5.97 1.96
C VAL A 219 -12.25 6.24 2.76
N SER A 220 -12.75 5.26 3.50
CA SER A 220 -14.03 5.33 4.21
C SER A 220 -14.09 6.43 5.26
N SER A 221 -12.93 6.84 5.78
CA SER A 221 -12.80 7.91 6.76
C SER A 221 -12.79 9.31 6.15
N ILE A 222 -12.64 9.46 4.83
CA ILE A 222 -12.65 10.76 4.17
C ILE A 222 -14.07 11.28 4.10
N ASP A 223 -14.30 12.50 4.61
CA ASP A 223 -15.62 13.14 4.60
C ASP A 223 -16.18 13.23 3.17
N SER A 224 -17.36 12.64 2.96
CA SER A 224 -18.03 12.53 1.66
C SER A 224 -18.84 13.77 1.26
N ASP A 225 -19.13 14.68 2.19
CA ASP A 225 -19.93 15.90 1.94
C ASP A 225 -19.08 17.05 1.37
N SER A 226 -18.48 16.81 0.19
CA SER A 226 -17.67 17.82 -0.49
C SER A 226 -18.51 19.06 -0.83
N THR A 227 -17.91 20.24 -0.65
CA THR A 227 -18.56 21.54 -0.92
C THR A 227 -18.18 22.14 -2.26
N ILE A 228 -17.29 21.47 -2.99
CA ILE A 228 -16.74 21.87 -4.28
C ILE A 228 -16.47 20.61 -5.12
N ASP A 229 -16.21 20.81 -6.40
CA ASP A 229 -15.88 19.69 -7.30
C ASP A 229 -14.58 19.01 -6.85
N THR A 230 -14.69 17.73 -6.48
CA THR A 230 -13.59 16.82 -6.15
C THR A 230 -13.55 15.68 -7.15
N SER A 231 -12.36 15.21 -7.48
CA SER A 231 -12.13 14.04 -8.35
C SER A 231 -11.58 12.94 -7.47
N ARG A 232 -12.28 11.82 -7.37
CA ARG A 232 -11.93 10.69 -6.51
C ARG A 232 -11.96 9.45 -7.39
N TYR A 233 -10.79 9.01 -7.82
CA TYR A 233 -10.62 7.91 -8.75
C TYR A 233 -9.70 6.85 -8.16
N ALA A 234 -10.04 5.58 -8.39
CA ALA A 234 -9.23 4.44 -8.00
C ALA A 234 -9.21 3.36 -9.08
N ASP A 235 -8.04 2.81 -9.36
CA ASP A 235 -7.82 1.65 -10.20
C ASP A 235 -7.15 0.56 -9.38
N GLY A 236 -7.85 -0.57 -9.20
CA GLY A 236 -7.36 -1.71 -8.43
C GLY A 236 -6.27 -2.52 -9.16
N GLY A 237 -6.23 -2.43 -10.50
CA GLY A 237 -5.27 -3.16 -11.33
C GLY A 237 -5.56 -4.67 -11.45
N ASP A 238 -4.52 -5.48 -11.67
CA ASP A 238 -4.69 -6.93 -11.89
C ASP A 238 -4.67 -7.65 -10.54
N GLY A 239 -5.80 -8.20 -10.08
CA GLY A 239 -5.75 -8.76 -8.74
C GLY A 239 -7.03 -9.32 -8.18
N LEU A 240 -7.08 -9.36 -6.84
CA LEU A 240 -8.33 -9.42 -6.12
C LEU A 240 -8.37 -8.25 -5.15
N ASP A 241 -8.93 -7.15 -5.61
CA ASP A 241 -8.73 -5.86 -4.99
C ASP A 241 -9.97 -5.43 -4.22
N THR A 242 -9.73 -4.69 -3.13
CA THR A 242 -10.79 -4.24 -2.22
C THR A 242 -10.83 -2.72 -2.11
N LEU A 243 -11.98 -2.13 -2.45
CA LEU A 243 -12.27 -0.72 -2.15
C LEU A 243 -13.15 -0.62 -0.90
N ILE A 244 -12.77 0.24 0.04
CA ILE A 244 -13.56 0.59 1.22
C ILE A 244 -13.88 2.09 1.20
N PHE A 245 -15.15 2.45 1.19
CA PHE A 245 -15.58 3.84 1.02
C PHE A 245 -16.82 4.20 1.88
N SER A 246 -17.18 5.48 1.88
CA SER A 246 -18.37 6.02 2.56
C SER A 246 -19.09 7.04 1.68
N GLY A 247 -20.36 7.32 2.01
CA GLY A 247 -21.23 8.19 1.22
C GLY A 247 -21.71 7.60 -0.11
N GLN A 248 -22.53 8.37 -0.82
CA GLN A 248 -23.19 7.94 -2.06
C GLN A 248 -22.39 8.35 -3.29
N ASP A 249 -22.03 7.38 -4.14
CA ASP A 249 -21.32 7.58 -5.42
C ASP A 249 -20.08 8.50 -5.29
N THR A 250 -19.31 8.30 -4.21
CA THR A 250 -18.22 9.23 -3.85
C THR A 250 -16.89 8.89 -4.51
N VAL A 251 -16.76 7.72 -5.13
CA VAL A 251 -15.53 7.24 -5.76
C VAL A 251 -15.88 6.62 -7.11
N GLU A 252 -15.23 7.11 -8.17
CA GLU A 252 -15.20 6.43 -9.46
C GLU A 252 -14.10 5.35 -9.39
N PHE A 253 -14.39 4.12 -9.81
CA PHE A 253 -13.44 3.02 -9.70
C PHE A 253 -13.53 1.99 -10.82
N GLU A 254 -12.41 1.34 -11.09
CA GLU A 254 -12.30 0.19 -11.99
C GLU A 254 -11.34 -0.87 -11.45
N ASN A 255 -11.45 -2.09 -11.99
CA ASN A 255 -10.63 -3.24 -11.62
C ASN A 255 -10.65 -3.57 -10.12
N PHE A 256 -11.82 -3.49 -9.48
CA PHE A 256 -12.04 -3.99 -8.12
C PHE A 256 -13.03 -5.15 -8.12
N GLU A 257 -12.72 -6.21 -7.38
CA GLU A 257 -13.63 -7.35 -7.21
C GLU A 257 -14.50 -7.25 -5.95
N VAL A 258 -14.05 -6.50 -4.94
CA VAL A 258 -14.74 -6.39 -3.66
C VAL A 258 -14.91 -4.93 -3.26
N ILE A 259 -16.16 -4.49 -3.10
CA ILE A 259 -16.51 -3.17 -2.61
C ILE A 259 -17.14 -3.31 -1.24
N LYS A 260 -16.64 -2.53 -0.28
CA LYS A 260 -17.13 -2.50 1.10
C LYS A 260 -17.56 -1.08 1.45
N GLY A 261 -18.82 -0.94 1.84
CA GLY A 261 -19.33 0.31 2.33
C GLY A 261 -19.12 0.46 3.85
N SER A 262 -19.03 1.71 4.28
CA SER A 262 -19.03 2.14 5.68
C SER A 262 -20.25 3.04 5.93
N ASP A 263 -20.07 4.23 6.52
CA ASP A 263 -21.14 5.19 6.82
C ASP A 263 -21.86 5.70 5.56
N ASP A 264 -23.18 5.46 5.48
CA ASP A 264 -24.07 5.89 4.38
C ASP A 264 -23.51 5.56 2.98
N ALA A 265 -22.78 4.45 2.85
CA ALA A 265 -22.16 4.03 1.61
C ALA A 265 -23.23 3.51 0.64
N GLY A 266 -23.29 4.09 -0.55
CA GLY A 266 -24.18 3.61 -1.60
C GLY A 266 -23.62 3.84 -2.98
N LEU A 267 -24.13 3.03 -3.90
CA LEU A 267 -23.61 2.91 -5.25
C LEU A 267 -24.75 2.79 -6.26
N THR A 268 -24.70 3.63 -7.28
CA THR A 268 -25.51 3.49 -8.49
C THR A 268 -24.76 2.59 -9.48
N ILE A 269 -25.32 1.41 -9.73
CA ILE A 269 -24.77 0.44 -10.68
C ILE A 269 -25.29 0.76 -12.08
N ASP A 270 -24.36 1.02 -13.00
CA ASP A 270 -24.63 1.19 -14.43
C ASP A 270 -23.82 0.20 -15.27
N SER A 271 -23.99 0.25 -16.59
CA SER A 271 -23.28 -0.67 -17.50
C SER A 271 -21.77 -0.42 -17.55
N GLU A 272 -21.32 0.84 -17.38
CA GLU A 272 -19.90 1.19 -17.48
C GLU A 272 -19.15 0.67 -16.25
N LEU A 273 -19.70 0.86 -15.05
CA LEU A 273 -19.16 0.34 -13.79
C LEU A 273 -19.03 -1.19 -13.84
N LEU A 274 -20.05 -1.88 -14.36
CA LEU A 274 -20.01 -3.34 -14.46
C LEU A 274 -18.95 -3.82 -15.47
N GLU A 275 -18.84 -3.19 -16.63
CA GLU A 275 -17.83 -3.54 -17.64
C GLU A 275 -16.40 -3.35 -17.10
N SER A 276 -16.16 -2.25 -16.40
CA SER A 276 -14.86 -1.91 -15.80
C SER A 276 -14.46 -2.79 -14.61
N ASN A 277 -15.35 -3.66 -14.10
CA ASN A 277 -15.10 -4.49 -12.92
C ASN A 277 -15.48 -5.98 -13.15
N ASP A 278 -15.51 -6.44 -14.42
CA ASP A 278 -15.88 -7.82 -14.81
C ASP A 278 -14.70 -8.82 -14.82
N SER A 279 -13.63 -8.53 -14.08
CA SER A 279 -12.44 -9.39 -13.96
C SER A 279 -12.68 -10.65 -13.12
N SER A 280 -13.55 -10.57 -12.11
CA SER A 280 -13.87 -11.69 -11.20
C SER A 280 -14.74 -12.76 -11.86
N TYR A 281 -14.37 -14.03 -11.66
CA TYR A 281 -15.20 -15.16 -12.08
C TYR A 281 -16.60 -15.19 -11.43
N PHE A 282 -16.73 -14.68 -10.21
CA PHE A 282 -18.02 -14.60 -9.51
C PHE A 282 -18.66 -13.22 -9.61
N GLY A 283 -18.06 -12.32 -10.41
CA GLY A 283 -18.46 -10.94 -10.52
C GLY A 283 -18.16 -10.10 -9.28
N LEU A 284 -18.78 -8.92 -9.22
CA LEU A 284 -18.53 -7.90 -8.22
C LEU A 284 -19.19 -8.24 -6.87
N VAL A 285 -18.44 -8.17 -5.78
CA VAL A 285 -18.96 -8.36 -4.42
C VAL A 285 -19.20 -7.01 -3.77
N LEU A 286 -20.44 -6.76 -3.36
CA LEU A 286 -20.86 -5.54 -2.66
C LEU A 286 -21.22 -5.90 -1.22
N SER A 287 -20.53 -5.33 -0.24
CA SER A 287 -20.79 -5.58 1.18
C SER A 287 -21.07 -4.29 1.92
N ASN A 288 -22.19 -4.24 2.64
CA ASN A 288 -22.62 -3.07 3.40
C ASN A 288 -22.71 -1.81 2.51
N VAL A 289 -23.19 -1.97 1.28
CA VAL A 289 -23.41 -0.90 0.31
C VAL A 289 -24.89 -0.85 -0.02
N ASP A 290 -25.52 0.31 0.10
CA ASP A 290 -26.88 0.54 -0.41
C ASP A 290 -26.83 0.57 -1.94
N VAL A 291 -27.47 -0.39 -2.61
CA VAL A 291 -27.38 -0.56 -4.06
C VAL A 291 -28.59 0.03 -4.77
N SER A 292 -28.32 0.83 -5.80
CA SER A 292 -29.32 1.26 -6.77
C SER A 292 -28.85 0.97 -8.19
N PHE A 293 -29.79 0.91 -9.14
CA PHE A 293 -29.49 0.59 -10.54
C PHE A 293 -29.90 1.75 -11.42
N ASP A 294 -29.03 2.13 -12.36
CA ASP A 294 -29.33 3.07 -13.42
C ASP A 294 -30.26 2.45 -14.48
N ASP A 295 -30.91 3.31 -15.28
CA ASP A 295 -31.81 2.90 -16.37
C ASP A 295 -31.11 2.09 -17.49
N SER A 296 -29.77 2.13 -17.55
CA SER A 296 -28.93 1.36 -18.49
C SER A 296 -28.84 -0.14 -18.21
N VAL A 297 -29.30 -0.59 -17.05
CA VAL A 297 -29.23 -1.99 -16.63
C VAL A 297 -30.56 -2.49 -16.07
N THR A 298 -30.73 -3.80 -16.11
CA THR A 298 -31.89 -4.48 -15.53
C THR A 298 -31.46 -5.68 -14.71
N VAL A 299 -32.03 -5.84 -13.52
CA VAL A 299 -31.83 -7.05 -12.71
C VAL A 299 -32.70 -8.16 -13.28
N ALA A 300 -32.07 -9.18 -13.85
CA ALA A 300 -32.74 -10.25 -14.57
C ALA A 300 -33.23 -11.35 -13.62
N ASP A 301 -32.36 -11.80 -12.71
CA ASP A 301 -32.64 -12.91 -11.80
C ASP A 301 -31.98 -12.69 -10.44
N THR A 302 -32.66 -13.17 -9.40
CA THR A 302 -32.20 -13.22 -8.01
C THR A 302 -32.16 -14.68 -7.59
N ASP A 303 -30.97 -15.24 -7.42
CA ASP A 303 -30.78 -16.65 -7.13
C ASP A 303 -30.21 -16.88 -5.72
N ASP A 304 -30.56 -18.05 -5.16
CA ASP A 304 -29.83 -18.58 -4.01
C ASP A 304 -28.37 -18.79 -4.42
N LEU A 305 -27.44 -18.47 -3.52
CA LEU A 305 -26.01 -18.71 -3.75
C LEU A 305 -25.74 -20.18 -4.07
N SER A 306 -24.95 -20.41 -5.12
CA SER A 306 -24.32 -21.69 -5.36
C SER A 306 -23.33 -22.01 -4.25
N TRP A 307 -22.95 -23.29 -4.16
CA TRP A 307 -21.90 -23.72 -3.24
C TRP A 307 -20.55 -23.03 -3.52
N ALA A 308 -20.26 -22.71 -4.79
CA ALA A 308 -19.01 -22.07 -5.18
C ALA A 308 -18.98 -20.59 -4.74
N GLU A 309 -20.06 -19.84 -4.97
CA GLU A 309 -20.20 -18.46 -4.48
C GLU A 309 -20.16 -18.41 -2.94
N THR A 310 -20.84 -19.35 -2.28
CA THR A 310 -20.78 -19.48 -0.81
C THR A 310 -19.34 -19.67 -0.31
N ALA A 311 -18.58 -20.57 -0.94
CA ALA A 311 -17.19 -20.82 -0.57
C ALA A 311 -16.29 -19.60 -0.87
N TYR A 312 -16.55 -18.90 -1.98
CA TYR A 312 -15.85 -17.68 -2.36
C TYR A 312 -16.07 -16.58 -1.33
N LEU A 313 -17.32 -16.23 -0.99
CA LEU A 313 -17.64 -15.27 0.07
C LEU A 313 -17.00 -15.62 1.42
N CYS A 314 -17.04 -16.90 1.82
CA CYS A 314 -16.36 -17.36 3.03
C CYS A 314 -14.83 -17.16 2.98
N SER A 315 -14.21 -17.27 1.81
CA SER A 315 -12.78 -17.05 1.62
C SER A 315 -12.39 -15.57 1.72
N LEU A 316 -13.34 -14.67 1.45
CA LEU A 316 -13.24 -13.23 1.69
C LEU A 316 -13.51 -12.85 3.16
N GLY A 317 -13.84 -13.84 4.01
CA GLY A 317 -14.21 -13.61 5.40
C GLY A 317 -15.66 -13.12 5.58
N LEU A 318 -16.49 -13.19 4.54
CA LEU A 318 -17.87 -12.73 4.54
C LEU A 318 -18.83 -13.85 4.96
N ASN A 319 -19.91 -13.48 5.62
CA ASN A 319 -20.96 -14.42 6.00
C ASN A 319 -21.92 -14.63 4.83
N ALA A 320 -21.70 -15.67 4.04
CA ALA A 320 -22.48 -15.95 2.84
C ALA A 320 -24.01 -16.05 3.06
N SER A 321 -24.50 -16.31 4.28
CA SER A 321 -25.96 -16.33 4.53
C SER A 321 -26.64 -14.96 4.36
N ASP A 322 -25.83 -13.90 4.37
CA ASP A 322 -26.32 -12.52 4.32
C ASP A 322 -26.37 -12.01 2.87
N TYR A 323 -25.89 -12.80 1.90
CA TYR A 323 -25.75 -12.40 0.50
C TYR A 323 -26.74 -13.10 -0.43
N SER A 324 -27.05 -12.43 -1.54
CA SER A 324 -27.79 -12.97 -2.69
C SER A 324 -26.95 -12.87 -3.96
N SER A 325 -27.20 -13.75 -4.94
CA SER A 325 -26.61 -13.66 -6.28
C SER A 325 -27.57 -12.97 -7.22
N LEU A 326 -27.08 -11.95 -7.92
CA LEU A 326 -27.82 -11.19 -8.92
C LEU A 326 -27.20 -11.38 -10.29
N THR A 327 -28.05 -11.60 -11.30
CA THR A 327 -27.66 -11.44 -12.70
C THR A 327 -28.20 -10.11 -13.21
N VAL A 328 -27.29 -9.23 -13.65
CA VAL A 328 -27.62 -7.90 -14.17
C VAL A 328 -27.36 -7.88 -15.67
N THR A 329 -28.29 -7.36 -16.45
CA THR A 329 -28.19 -7.29 -17.91
C THR A 329 -28.16 -5.83 -18.37
N ALA A 330 -27.12 -5.44 -19.10
CA ALA A 330 -27.00 -4.13 -19.72
C ALA A 330 -27.83 -4.03 -21.01
N ASP A 331 -28.07 -2.80 -21.47
CA ASP A 331 -28.86 -2.49 -22.68
C ASP A 331 -28.34 -3.15 -23.98
N ASP A 332 -27.04 -3.42 -24.05
CA ASP A 332 -26.42 -4.09 -25.19
C ASP A 332 -26.59 -5.63 -25.17
N GLY A 333 -27.15 -6.17 -24.07
CA GLY A 333 -27.38 -7.58 -23.82
C GLY A 333 -26.24 -8.30 -23.09
N SER A 334 -25.18 -7.59 -22.69
CA SER A 334 -24.12 -8.12 -21.83
C SER A 334 -24.67 -8.43 -20.44
N THR A 335 -24.17 -9.49 -19.80
CA THR A 335 -24.66 -9.97 -18.50
C THR A 335 -23.52 -10.04 -17.50
N TYR A 336 -23.77 -9.50 -16.31
CA TYR A 336 -22.81 -9.41 -15.20
C TYR A 336 -23.37 -10.08 -13.95
N HIS A 337 -22.47 -10.52 -13.08
CA HIS A 337 -22.81 -11.16 -11.81
C HIS A 337 -22.47 -10.22 -10.65
N LEU A 338 -23.38 -10.12 -9.69
CA LEU A 338 -23.15 -9.38 -8.44
C LEU A 338 -23.50 -10.26 -7.26
N LEU A 339 -22.67 -10.20 -6.21
CA LEU A 339 -22.98 -10.78 -4.90
C LEU A 339 -23.17 -9.62 -3.92
N THR A 340 -24.38 -9.42 -3.43
CA THR A 340 -24.69 -8.29 -2.52
C THR A 340 -25.40 -8.76 -1.25
N ASP A 341 -25.09 -8.11 -0.12
CA ASP A 341 -25.82 -8.24 1.15
C ASP A 341 -26.96 -7.22 1.29
N ASP A 342 -27.12 -6.31 0.31
CA ASP A 342 -28.28 -5.44 0.23
C ASP A 342 -29.53 -6.24 -0.18
N THR A 343 -30.57 -6.08 0.61
CA THR A 343 -31.88 -6.73 0.40
C THR A 343 -32.96 -5.78 -0.08
N ASP A 344 -32.70 -4.47 -0.04
CA ASP A 344 -33.65 -3.39 -0.32
C ASP A 344 -33.29 -2.60 -1.59
N TYR A 345 -32.43 -3.15 -2.46
CA TYR A 345 -32.03 -2.50 -3.71
C TYR A 345 -33.24 -2.07 -4.53
N ALA A 346 -33.24 -0.80 -4.96
CA ALA A 346 -34.35 -0.22 -5.67
C ALA A 346 -34.44 -0.83 -7.08
N SER A 347 -35.39 -1.75 -7.30
CA SER A 347 -35.75 -2.15 -8.66
C SER A 347 -36.41 -0.94 -9.35
N ALA A 348 -35.71 -0.33 -10.31
CA ALA A 348 -36.27 0.73 -11.16
C ALA A 348 -37.51 0.26 -11.94
#